data_AF-A0A535M555-F1
#
_entry.id   AF-A0A535M555-F1
#
_cell.length_a   1.000
_cell.length_b   1.000
_cell.length_c   1.000
_cell.angle_alpha   90.00
_cell.angle_beta   90.00
_cell.angle_gamma   90.00
#
_symmetry.space_group_name_H-M   'P 1'
#
loop_
_entity.id
_entity.type
_entity.pdbx_description
1 polymer ?
#
loop_
_entity_poly.entity_id
_entity_poly.type
_entity_poly.pdbx_seq_one_letter_code
_entity_poly.pdbx_strand_id
1 'polypeptide(L)'
;MMLFDRDVEDFNLHTMMELQRREISQEQMRKFEGYMAEIFDALGMDLNTPATEETPQRFVRAMFDATEGYDGDPKLLKVFETECRGGSDCRLSQVIEGPIPFFALCEHHAPPFYGLAYIGYIAHASLRCLSRTVWRCT
;
A
#
# COMPACT_ATOMS: atom_id res chain seq x y z
N MET A 1 -12.12 35.83 -14.46
CA MET A 1 -12.25 34.95 -13.29
C MET A 1 -13.24 33.86 -13.64
N MET A 2 -12.80 32.87 -14.43
CA MET A 2 -13.58 31.69 -14.77
C MET A 2 -13.02 30.57 -13.91
N LEU A 3 -13.81 30.17 -12.91
CA LEU A 3 -13.50 29.05 -12.04
C LEU A 3 -13.73 27.77 -12.83
N PHE A 4 -12.79 26.85 -12.67
CA PHE A 4 -12.75 25.52 -13.26
C PHE A 4 -13.97 24.70 -12.81
N ASP A 5 -15.06 24.79 -13.57
CA ASP A 5 -16.08 23.74 -13.61
C ASP A 5 -15.52 22.62 -14.51
N ARG A 6 -14.96 21.61 -13.86
CA ARG A 6 -14.89 20.26 -14.44
C ARG A 6 -15.50 19.34 -13.42
N ASP A 7 -16.77 19.05 -13.65
CA ASP A 7 -17.48 17.88 -13.14
C ASP A 7 -16.59 16.66 -13.37
N VAL A 8 -15.95 16.19 -12.30
CA VAL A 8 -15.42 14.82 -12.25
C VAL A 8 -16.62 13.96 -11.92
N GLU A 9 -17.47 13.74 -12.93
CA GLU A 9 -18.53 12.73 -12.89
C GLU A 9 -17.92 11.40 -12.48
N ASP A 10 -18.41 10.86 -11.36
CA ASP A 10 -18.49 9.44 -10.97
C ASP A 10 -17.54 8.50 -11.72
N PHE A 11 -16.24 8.71 -11.57
CA PHE A 11 -15.27 7.66 -11.85
C PHE A 11 -15.53 6.58 -10.81
N ASN A 12 -16.02 5.41 -11.27
CA ASN A 12 -16.22 4.24 -10.45
C ASN A 12 -14.85 3.77 -9.92
N LEU A 13 -14.41 4.40 -8.83
CA LEU A 13 -13.12 4.22 -8.17
C LEU A 13 -12.92 2.76 -7.75
N HIS A 14 -14.04 2.08 -7.47
CA HIS A 14 -14.08 0.65 -7.23
C HIS A 14 -13.66 -0.16 -8.46
N THR A 15 -14.12 0.22 -9.65
CA THR A 15 -13.74 -0.43 -10.92
C THR A 15 -12.27 -0.19 -11.28
N MET A 16 -11.71 0.99 -10.97
CA MET A 16 -10.28 1.26 -11.21
C MET A 16 -9.36 0.41 -10.32
N MET A 17 -9.79 0.09 -9.10
CA MET A 17 -9.01 -0.69 -8.13
C MET A 17 -9.16 -2.20 -8.31
N GLU A 18 -10.28 -2.69 -8.85
CA GLU A 18 -10.43 -4.11 -9.20
C GLU A 18 -9.56 -4.54 -10.40
N LEU A 19 -9.09 -3.60 -11.21
CA LEU A 19 -8.42 -3.88 -12.49
C LEU A 19 -6.90 -4.14 -12.42
N GLN A 20 -6.25 -4.03 -11.26
CA GLN A 20 -4.77 -4.06 -11.19
C GLN A 20 -4.14 -5.20 -10.39
N ARG A 21 -4.92 -6.11 -9.82
CA ARG A 21 -4.32 -7.20 -9.02
C ARG A 21 -3.55 -8.16 -9.91
N ARG A 22 -2.23 -8.20 -9.75
CA ARG A 22 -1.38 -9.13 -10.51
C ARG A 22 -1.71 -10.59 -10.15
N GLU A 23 -1.86 -11.41 -11.19
CA GLU A 23 -1.99 -12.86 -11.06
C GLU A 23 -0.62 -13.52 -11.31
N ILE A 24 -0.17 -14.35 -10.36
CA ILE A 24 1.04 -15.16 -10.52
C ILE A 24 0.64 -16.62 -10.40
N SER A 25 0.88 -17.40 -11.45
CA SER A 25 0.59 -18.82 -11.45
C SER A 25 1.52 -19.58 -10.50
N GLN A 26 1.11 -20.78 -10.10
CA GLN A 26 1.95 -21.66 -9.29
C GLN A 26 3.26 -22.04 -10.01
N GLU A 27 3.22 -22.13 -11.33
CA GLU A 27 4.41 -22.38 -12.15
C GLU A 27 5.37 -21.19 -12.11
N GLN A 28 4.86 -19.97 -12.24
CA GLN A 28 5.68 -18.75 -12.13
C GLN A 28 6.30 -18.61 -10.74
N MET A 29 5.54 -18.88 -9.68
CA MET A 29 6.08 -18.88 -8.31
C MET A 29 7.26 -19.84 -8.16
N ARG A 30 7.10 -21.10 -8.59
CA ARG A 30 8.19 -22.09 -8.57
C ARG A 30 9.42 -21.63 -9.36
N LYS A 31 9.19 -20.94 -10.49
CA LYS A 31 10.27 -20.38 -11.30
C LYS A 31 11.06 -19.31 -10.53
N PHE A 32 10.36 -18.41 -9.84
CA PHE A 32 10.98 -17.34 -9.04
C PHE A 32 11.71 -17.90 -7.82
N GLU A 33 11.17 -18.95 -7.19
CA GLU A 33 11.84 -19.67 -6.11
C GLU A 33 13.17 -20.27 -6.60
N GLY A 34 13.19 -20.86 -7.79
CA GLY A 34 14.41 -21.33 -8.43
C GLY A 34 15.43 -20.22 -8.65
N TYR A 35 15.01 -19.06 -9.17
CA TYR A 35 15.90 -17.91 -9.35
C TYR A 35 16.49 -17.41 -8.03
N MET A 36 15.69 -17.34 -6.97
CA MET A 36 16.18 -16.92 -5.67
C MET A 36 17.11 -17.95 -5.04
N ALA A 37 16.88 -19.24 -5.27
CA ALA A 37 17.80 -20.29 -4.85
C ALA A 37 19.18 -20.11 -5.52
N GLU A 38 19.20 -19.92 -6.85
CA GLU A 38 20.45 -19.68 -7.59
C GLU A 38 21.19 -18.43 -7.10
N ILE A 39 20.47 -17.33 -6.86
CA ILE A 39 21.07 -16.09 -6.34
C ILE A 39 21.64 -16.28 -4.93
N PHE A 40 20.88 -16.92 -4.02
CA PHE A 40 21.32 -17.11 -2.64
C PHE A 40 22.52 -18.05 -2.54
N ASP A 41 22.53 -19.14 -3.31
CA ASP A 41 23.67 -20.06 -3.39
C ASP A 41 24.92 -19.35 -3.93
N ALA A 42 24.78 -18.56 -5.01
CA ALA A 42 25.87 -17.77 -5.57
C ALA A 42 26.43 -16.71 -4.59
N LEU A 43 25.60 -16.23 -3.65
CA LEU A 43 26.00 -15.32 -2.57
C LEU A 43 26.55 -16.05 -1.33
N GLY A 44 26.63 -17.39 -1.34
CA GLY A 44 27.23 -18.20 -0.29
C GLY A 44 26.27 -18.66 0.81
N MET A 45 24.95 -18.55 0.60
CA MET A 45 23.97 -19.15 1.50
C MET A 45 23.85 -20.65 1.23
N ASP A 46 24.22 -21.49 2.20
CA ASP A 46 23.97 -22.94 2.11
C ASP A 46 22.46 -23.21 2.20
N LEU A 47 21.86 -23.70 1.12
CA LEU A 47 20.43 -24.02 1.03
C LEU A 47 20.09 -25.45 1.49
N ASN A 48 21.06 -26.25 1.92
CA ASN A 48 20.84 -27.64 2.35
C ASN A 48 20.66 -27.78 3.87
N THR A 49 20.32 -26.69 4.56
CA THR A 49 20.05 -26.73 6.00
C THR A 49 18.54 -26.63 6.26
N PRO A 50 18.04 -27.24 7.35
CA PRO A 50 16.63 -27.09 7.74
C PRO A 50 16.18 -25.63 7.95
N ALA A 51 17.11 -24.70 8.23
CA ALA A 51 16.79 -23.29 8.40
C ALA A 51 16.62 -22.56 7.06
N THR A 52 17.34 -23.01 6.03
CA THR A 52 17.53 -22.26 4.78
C THR A 52 16.85 -22.88 3.56
N GLU A 53 16.50 -24.16 3.59
CA GLU A 53 15.93 -24.89 2.44
C GLU A 53 14.65 -24.24 1.86
N GLU A 54 13.79 -23.70 2.72
CA GLU A 54 12.57 -22.98 2.29
C GLU A 54 12.77 -21.45 2.14
N THR A 55 14.00 -20.94 2.30
CA THR A 55 14.27 -19.48 2.23
C THR A 55 13.89 -18.88 0.88
N PRO A 56 14.17 -19.51 -0.28
CA PRO A 56 13.76 -18.97 -1.58
C PRO A 56 12.24 -18.78 -1.67
N GLN A 57 11.46 -19.78 -1.23
CA GLN A 57 10.00 -19.71 -1.15
C GLN A 57 9.53 -18.59 -0.24
N ARG A 58 10.05 -18.53 1.00
CA ARG A 58 9.67 -17.48 1.95
C ARG A 58 10.02 -16.09 1.44
N PHE A 59 11.16 -15.94 0.76
CA PHE A 59 11.61 -14.67 0.21
C PHE A 59 10.71 -14.19 -0.93
N VAL A 60 10.43 -15.04 -1.92
CA VAL A 60 9.53 -14.68 -3.03
C VAL A 60 8.15 -14.28 -2.51
N ARG A 61 7.62 -15.04 -1.54
CA ARG A 61 6.35 -14.71 -0.89
C ARG A 61 6.40 -13.37 -0.17
N ALA A 62 7.46 -13.12 0.61
CA ALA A 62 7.64 -11.86 1.32
C ALA A 62 7.76 -10.67 0.36
N MET A 63 8.45 -10.81 -0.77
CA MET A 63 8.55 -9.78 -1.79
C MET A 63 7.21 -9.50 -2.46
N PHE A 64 6.40 -10.53 -2.69
CA PHE A 64 5.03 -10.35 -3.18
C PHE A 64 4.18 -9.56 -2.19
N ASP A 65 4.15 -10.00 -0.93
CA ASP A 65 3.37 -9.33 0.12
C ASP A 65 3.87 -7.90 0.39
N ALA A 66 5.18 -7.66 0.29
CA ALA A 66 5.75 -6.33 0.45
C ALA A 66 5.44 -5.38 -0.71
N THR A 67 5.06 -5.90 -1.88
CA THR A 67 4.75 -5.12 -3.09
C THR A 67 3.28 -5.16 -3.50
N GLU A 68 2.40 -5.62 -2.61
CA GLU A 68 0.95 -5.63 -2.84
C GLU A 68 0.35 -4.21 -2.98
N GLY A 69 1.07 -3.17 -2.55
CA GLY A 69 0.66 -1.77 -2.73
C GLY A 69 0.43 -1.39 -4.20
N TYR A 70 1.16 -2.00 -5.15
CA TYR A 70 0.96 -1.80 -6.59
C TYR A 70 -0.37 -2.35 -7.10
N ASP A 71 -0.93 -3.34 -6.41
CA ASP A 71 -2.17 -4.01 -6.77
C ASP A 71 -3.41 -3.24 -6.26
N GLY A 72 -3.19 -2.19 -5.44
CA GLY A 72 -4.23 -1.38 -4.80
C GLY A 72 -4.78 -1.97 -3.49
N ASP A 73 -5.25 -1.12 -2.59
CA ASP A 73 -5.92 -1.55 -1.33
C ASP A 73 -7.35 -0.99 -1.26
N PRO A 74 -8.40 -1.83 -1.40
CA PRO A 74 -9.80 -1.38 -1.34
C PRO A 74 -10.18 -0.75 0.00
N LYS A 75 -9.41 -0.96 1.08
CA LYS A 75 -9.66 -0.37 2.39
C LYS A 75 -9.28 1.11 2.47
N LEU A 76 -8.54 1.64 1.50
CA LEU A 76 -8.21 3.07 1.43
C LEU A 76 -9.42 3.97 1.14
N LEU A 77 -10.58 3.39 0.78
CA LEU A 77 -11.78 4.13 0.38
C LEU A 77 -12.81 4.35 1.49
N LYS A 78 -12.49 4.11 2.76
CA LYS A 78 -13.47 4.31 3.82
C LYS A 78 -13.70 5.80 4.08
N VAL A 79 -14.75 6.35 3.45
CA VAL A 79 -15.24 7.70 3.70
C VAL A 79 -16.25 7.64 4.85
N PHE A 80 -16.10 8.52 5.84
CA PHE A 80 -17.12 8.71 6.87
C PHE A 80 -17.86 10.02 6.59
N GLU A 81 -19.14 10.08 6.96
CA GLU A 81 -19.87 11.35 6.88
C GLU A 81 -19.33 12.34 7.91
N THR A 82 -19.31 13.63 7.58
CA THR A 82 -18.96 14.64 8.59
C THR A 82 -20.03 14.75 9.64
N GLU A 83 -19.62 15.02 10.88
CA GLU A 83 -20.54 15.47 11.92
C GLU A 83 -21.05 16.91 11.69
N CYS A 84 -20.49 17.63 10.70
CA CYS A 84 -20.82 19.01 10.36
C CYS A 84 -22.06 19.12 9.46
N ARG A 85 -23.24 19.16 10.09
CA ARG A 85 -24.54 19.33 9.42
C ARG A 85 -24.90 20.80 9.11
N GLY A 86 -23.97 21.57 8.56
CA GLY A 86 -24.25 22.91 8.01
C GLY A 86 -24.65 24.02 9.00
N GLY A 87 -24.41 23.85 10.31
CA GLY A 87 -24.62 24.91 11.32
C GLY A 87 -23.50 25.97 11.33
N SER A 88 -23.76 27.12 11.96
CA SER A 88 -22.82 28.27 12.07
C SER A 88 -21.47 27.96 12.73
N ASP A 89 -21.33 26.81 13.40
CA ASP A 89 -20.10 26.31 14.00
C ASP A 89 -19.29 25.35 13.10
N CYS A 90 -19.68 25.18 11.83
CA CYS A 90 -18.92 24.40 10.84
C CYS A 90 -17.67 25.17 10.39
N ARG A 91 -16.71 25.34 11.28
CA ARG A 91 -15.38 25.88 10.97
C ARG A 91 -14.58 24.83 10.21
N LEU A 92 -13.81 25.28 9.21
CA LEU A 92 -12.76 24.48 8.56
C LEU A 92 -11.92 23.83 9.65
N SER A 93 -12.08 22.52 9.81
CA SER A 93 -11.43 21.77 10.88
C SER A 93 -10.20 21.12 10.29
N GLN A 94 -9.03 21.55 10.78
CA GLN A 94 -7.77 20.90 10.46
C GLN A 94 -7.69 19.57 11.20
N VAL A 95 -7.43 18.51 10.47
CA VAL A 95 -7.18 17.18 11.03
C VAL A 95 -5.73 16.82 10.77
N ILE A 96 -5.06 16.31 11.80
CA ILE A 96 -3.71 15.74 11.70
C ILE A 96 -3.79 14.31 12.25
N GLU A 97 -3.49 13.34 11.40
CA GLU A 97 -3.38 11.94 11.78
C GLU A 97 -1.90 11.54 11.84
N GLY A 98 -1.48 10.97 12.96
CA GLY A 98 -0.11 10.49 13.15
C GLY A 98 0.30 10.39 14.62
N PRO A 99 1.48 9.81 14.91
CA PRO A 99 2.39 9.20 13.95
C PRO A 99 1.88 7.85 13.43
N ILE A 100 1.99 7.64 12.11
CA ILE A 100 1.65 6.39 11.44
C ILE A 100 2.96 5.65 11.13
N PRO A 101 3.24 4.52 11.78
CA PRO A 101 4.40 3.71 11.41
C PRO A 101 4.17 3.07 10.04
N PHE A 102 5.20 3.14 9.19
CA PHE A 102 5.20 2.48 7.89
C PHE A 102 6.56 1.81 7.63
N PHE A 103 6.55 0.86 6.69
CA PHE A 103 7.75 0.38 6.04
C PHE A 103 7.52 0.37 4.52
N ALA A 104 8.61 0.45 3.78
CA ALA A 104 8.62 0.45 2.33
C ALA A 104 9.92 -0.16 1.82
N LEU A 105 9.96 -0.54 0.54
CA LEU A 105 11.19 -0.97 -0.14
C LEU A 105 11.74 0.21 -0.93
N CYS A 106 13.03 0.50 -0.83
CA CYS A 106 13.63 1.55 -1.66
C CYS A 106 13.74 1.07 -3.11
N GLU A 107 13.14 1.77 -4.06
CA GLU A 107 13.17 1.43 -5.49
C GLU A 107 14.58 1.29 -6.08
N HIS A 108 15.56 2.02 -5.55
CA HIS A 108 16.92 2.05 -6.08
C HIS A 108 17.73 0.78 -5.77
N HIS A 109 17.41 0.09 -4.67
CA HIS A 109 18.21 -1.03 -4.19
C HIS A 109 17.39 -2.23 -3.69
N ALA A 110 16.12 -2.02 -3.37
CA ALA A 110 15.17 -2.94 -2.73
C ALA A 110 15.31 -3.27 -1.22
N PRO A 111 16.29 -2.76 -0.42
CA PRO A 111 16.23 -2.82 1.03
C PRO A 111 15.00 -2.15 1.63
N PRO A 112 14.48 -2.69 2.74
CA PRO A 112 13.43 -2.04 3.50
C PRO A 112 13.95 -0.78 4.19
N PHE A 113 13.12 0.25 4.24
CA PHE A 113 13.26 1.40 5.11
C PHE A 113 11.98 1.61 5.92
N TYR A 114 12.12 2.24 7.08
CA TYR A 114 11.07 2.41 8.07
C TYR A 114 10.94 3.87 8.44
N GLY A 115 9.73 4.32 8.71
CA GLY A 115 9.50 5.72 9.06
C GLY A 115 8.18 5.95 9.79
N LEU A 116 7.97 7.22 10.12
CA LEU A 116 6.71 7.73 10.65
C LEU A 116 6.14 8.72 9.65
N ALA A 117 4.87 8.52 9.27
CA ALA A 117 4.12 9.44 8.46
C ALA A 117 3.15 10.26 9.32
N TYR A 118 2.93 11.50 8.92
CA TYR A 118 1.86 12.35 9.43
C TYR A 118 1.03 12.83 8.24
N ILE A 119 -0.29 12.74 8.37
CA ILE A 119 -1.23 13.12 7.33
C ILE A 119 -2.01 14.32 7.85
N GLY A 120 -1.88 15.46 7.19
CA GLY A 120 -2.63 16.67 7.49
C GLY A 120 -3.61 16.99 6.37
N TYR A 121 -4.87 17.21 6.70
CA TYR A 121 -5.87 17.69 5.73
C TYR A 121 -6.88 18.64 6.38
N ILE A 122 -7.50 19.49 5.58
CA ILE A 122 -8.58 20.39 6.01
C ILE A 122 -9.89 19.75 5.59
N ALA A 123 -10.75 19.39 6.56
CA ALA A 123 -12.03 18.79 6.28
C ALA A 123 -13.06 19.86 5.87
N HIS A 124 -13.78 19.62 4.77
CA HIS A 124 -14.95 20.40 4.37
C HIS A 124 -16.07 19.45 3.90
N ALA A 125 -17.23 19.50 4.56
CA ALA A 125 -18.48 18.77 4.27
C ALA A 125 -18.44 17.22 4.18
N SER A 126 -17.31 16.57 3.89
CA SER A 126 -17.08 15.10 3.95
C SER A 126 -15.80 14.79 4.76
N LEU A 127 -15.84 13.87 5.75
CA LEU A 127 -14.71 13.53 6.64
C LEU A 127 -14.17 12.17 6.20
N ARG A 128 -13.08 12.14 5.45
CA ARG A 128 -12.38 10.89 5.16
C ARG A 128 -11.50 10.54 6.36
N CYS A 129 -12.04 9.89 7.38
CA CYS A 129 -11.20 9.29 8.42
C CYS A 129 -10.50 8.07 7.82
N LEU A 130 -9.18 8.07 7.83
CA LEU A 130 -8.43 6.92 7.38
C LEU A 130 -8.40 5.88 8.50
N SER A 131 -9.32 4.91 8.45
CA SER A 131 -9.37 3.90 9.50
C SER A 131 -8.15 2.98 9.41
N ARG A 132 -7.21 3.11 10.37
CA ARG A 132 -6.11 2.19 10.72
C ARG A 132 -5.69 1.23 9.59
N THR A 133 -5.25 1.80 8.48
CA THR A 133 -4.63 1.03 7.40
C THR A 133 -3.18 0.79 7.81
N VAL A 134 -2.72 -0.46 7.78
CA VAL A 134 -1.30 -0.74 7.80
C VAL A 134 -0.77 -0.21 6.47
N TRP A 135 -0.17 0.96 6.49
CA TRP A 135 0.39 1.57 5.31
C TRP A 135 1.61 0.78 4.87
N ARG A 136 1.42 -0.01 3.82
CA ARG A 136 2.48 -0.62 3.03
C ARG A 136 2.68 0.28 1.82
N CYS A 137 3.64 1.18 1.93
CA CYS A 137 4.05 1.99 0.79
C CYS A 137 5.05 1.18 -0.02
N THR A 138 4.82 1.06 -1.31
CA THR A 138 5.83 0.78 -2.32
C THR A 138 5.80 1.89 -3.34
#